data_AF-F3BY85-F1
#
_entry.id   AF-F3BY85-F1
#
_cell.length_a   1.000
_cell.length_b   1.000
_cell.length_c   1.000
_cell.angle_alpha   90.00
_cell.angle_beta   90.00
_cell.angle_gamma   90.00
#
_symmetry.space_group_name_H-M   'P 1'
#
loop_
_entity.id
_entity.type
_entity.pdbx_description
1 polymer ?
#
loop_
_entity_poly.entity_id
_entity_poly.type
_entity_poly.pdbx_seq_one_letter_code
_entity_poly.pdbx_strand_id
1 'polypeptide(L)'
;MKGNFNLSEWAIKHQSFVWYLMFVALLMGVFSYMKLGREEDPSFTIKTMIIQTRWPGATVDETLKQVTDRIEKKLEELDSLDYVKSYTRPGESTVFVYLRDTTSAKAIPEIWYQVRKKVDDIRGQFPQGLQGPSFNDEFGDVYGSIYAFTADGFSMRQLRDYVEKVRADIR
;
A
#
# COMPACT_ATOMS: atom_id res chain seq x y z
N MET A 1 41.87 -11.17 42.12
CA MET A 1 41.82 -11.87 40.82
C MET A 1 40.38 -12.28 40.56
N LYS A 2 39.65 -11.58 39.67
CA LYS A 2 38.28 -11.99 39.32
C LYS A 2 38.42 -13.22 38.42
N GLY A 3 38.12 -14.40 38.95
CA GLY A 3 38.03 -15.62 38.15
C GLY A 3 36.88 -15.46 37.17
N ASN A 4 37.20 -15.12 35.91
CA ASN A 4 36.20 -15.08 34.85
C ASN A 4 35.68 -16.49 34.63
N PHE A 5 34.35 -16.63 34.58
CA PHE A 5 33.71 -17.90 34.30
C PHE A 5 34.18 -18.44 32.94
N ASN A 6 34.78 -19.62 32.92
CA ASN A 6 35.27 -20.27 31.70
C ASN A 6 34.15 -21.14 31.11
N LEU A 7 33.44 -20.59 30.12
CA LEU A 7 32.32 -21.25 29.45
C LEU A 7 32.71 -22.60 28.84
N SER A 8 33.90 -22.67 28.25
CA SER A 8 34.39 -23.88 27.57
C SER A 8 34.67 -25.00 28.57
N GLU A 9 35.37 -24.70 29.66
CA GLU A 9 35.63 -25.67 30.73
C GLU A 9 34.32 -26.14 31.39
N TRP A 10 33.39 -25.21 31.62
CA TRP A 10 32.10 -25.53 32.22
C TRP A 10 31.25 -26.43 31.31
N ALA A 11 31.20 -26.16 30.00
CA ALA A 11 30.49 -26.97 29.03
C ALA A 11 31.05 -28.41 28.94
N ILE A 12 32.38 -28.56 28.98
CA ILE A 12 33.04 -29.88 28.97
C ILE A 12 32.77 -30.65 30.26
N LYS A 13 32.64 -29.97 31.41
CA LYS A 13 32.27 -30.62 32.68
C LYS A 13 30.79 -31.00 32.76
N HIS A 14 29.91 -30.31 32.05
CA HIS A 14 28.44 -30.50 32.10
C HIS A 14 27.87 -31.04 30.78
N GLN A 15 28.50 -32.06 30.20
CA GLN A 15 28.16 -32.62 28.88
C GLN A 15 26.67 -32.98 28.74
N SER A 16 26.08 -33.65 29.73
CA SER A 16 24.68 -34.06 29.70
C SER A 16 23.72 -32.86 29.63
N PHE A 17 24.05 -31.76 30.31
CA PHE A 17 23.25 -30.53 30.28
C PHE A 17 23.36 -29.83 28.93
N VAL A 18 24.55 -29.80 28.33
CA VAL A 18 24.76 -29.26 26.98
C VAL A 18 23.98 -30.07 25.94
N TRP A 19 24.01 -31.41 26.03
CA TRP A 19 23.19 -32.29 25.19
C TRP A 19 21.70 -32.04 25.32
N TYR A 20 21.21 -31.84 26.55
CA TYR A 20 19.82 -31.48 26.77
C TYR A 20 19.45 -30.16 26.08
N LEU A 21 20.26 -29.10 26.27
CA LEU A 21 20.01 -27.82 25.61
C LEU A 21 20.05 -27.92 24.08
N MET A 22 20.96 -28.71 23.51
CA MET A 22 21.01 -28.98 22.07
C MET A 22 19.73 -29.67 21.59
N PHE A 23 19.23 -30.67 22.33
CA PHE A 23 17.98 -31.36 21.98
C PHE A 23 16.76 -30.44 22.06
N VAL A 24 16.66 -29.64 23.13
CA VAL A 24 15.58 -28.65 23.27
C VAL A 24 15.63 -27.63 22.12
N ALA A 25 16.81 -27.09 21.81
CA ALA A 25 16.99 -26.16 20.71
C ALA A 25 16.62 -26.78 19.34
N LEU A 26 16.99 -28.04 19.11
CA LEU A 26 16.62 -28.79 17.91
C LEU A 26 15.10 -28.92 17.79
N LEU A 27 14.43 -29.38 18.86
CA LEU A 27 12.97 -29.56 18.86
C LEU A 27 12.23 -28.22 18.67
N MET A 28 12.68 -27.16 19.33
CA MET A 28 12.16 -25.81 19.13
C MET A 28 12.37 -25.33 17.70
N GLY A 29 13.54 -25.60 17.12
CA GLY A 29 13.87 -25.27 15.73
C GLY A 29 12.96 -25.98 14.74
N VAL A 30 12.76 -27.29 14.90
CA VAL A 30 11.83 -28.08 14.07
C VAL A 30 10.41 -27.55 14.17
N PHE A 31 9.92 -27.27 15.38
CA PHE A 31 8.59 -26.72 15.58
C PHE A 31 8.42 -25.34 14.94
N SER A 32 9.44 -24.48 15.05
CA SER A 32 9.46 -23.15 14.45
C SER A 32 9.47 -23.22 12.93
N TYR A 33 10.24 -24.14 12.37
CA TYR A 33 10.33 -24.37 10.92
C TYR A 33 8.99 -24.80 10.33
N MET A 34 8.26 -25.71 10.98
CA MET A 34 6.93 -26.14 10.52
C MET A 34 5.89 -25.02 10.54
N LYS A 35 6.07 -24.00 11.37
CA LYS A 35 5.18 -22.84 11.49
C LYS A 35 5.66 -21.61 10.72
N LEU A 36 6.82 -21.69 10.06
CA LEU A 36 7.37 -20.55 9.34
C LEU A 36 6.52 -20.29 8.10
N GLY A 37 5.88 -19.12 8.05
CA GLY A 37 5.16 -18.66 6.88
C GLY A 37 6.09 -18.57 5.67
N ARG A 38 5.56 -18.88 4.49
CA ARG A 38 6.29 -18.76 3.22
C ARG A 38 5.65 -17.63 2.44
N GLU A 39 6.45 -16.62 2.13
CA GLU A 39 6.11 -15.58 1.16
C GLU A 39 6.99 -15.78 -0.07
N GLU A 40 6.44 -15.50 -1.26
CA GLU A 40 7.19 -15.58 -2.53
C GLU A 40 8.25 -14.49 -2.60
N ASP A 41 7.84 -13.25 -2.27
CA ASP A 41 8.68 -12.06 -2.18
C ASP A 41 8.48 -11.37 -0.82
N PRO A 42 9.49 -10.64 -0.32
CA PRO A 42 9.31 -9.86 0.91
C PRO A 42 8.27 -8.76 0.72
N SER A 43 7.35 -8.61 1.69
CA SER A 43 6.39 -7.52 1.68
C SER A 43 7.10 -6.15 1.64
N PHE A 44 6.78 -5.31 0.66
CA PHE A 44 7.24 -3.92 0.60
C PHE A 44 6.04 -2.98 0.62
N THR A 45 6.17 -1.85 1.33
CA THR A 45 5.09 -0.87 1.40
C THR A 45 5.12 0.04 0.19
N ILE A 46 4.00 0.15 -0.50
CA ILE A 46 3.82 1.02 -1.66
C ILE A 46 3.77 2.48 -1.20
N LYS A 47 4.64 3.30 -1.79
CA LYS A 47 4.83 4.72 -1.45
C LYS A 47 4.18 5.65 -2.47
N THR A 48 3.16 5.14 -3.15
CA THR A 48 2.46 5.84 -4.22
C THR A 48 0.98 5.94 -3.87
N MET A 49 0.45 7.15 -3.92
CA MET A 49 -0.99 7.42 -3.83
C MET A 49 -1.49 7.99 -5.15
N ILE A 50 -2.66 7.54 -5.59
CA ILE A 50 -3.34 8.10 -6.76
C ILE A 50 -4.49 8.99 -6.30
N ILE A 51 -4.56 10.19 -6.84
CA ILE A 51 -5.64 11.14 -6.66
C ILE A 51 -6.35 11.29 -8.00
N GLN A 52 -7.65 11.00 -8.01
CA GLN A 52 -8.48 11.14 -9.20
C GLN A 52 -9.56 12.20 -8.99
N THR A 53 -9.76 13.01 -10.01
CA THR A 53 -10.77 14.06 -10.04
C THR A 53 -11.47 14.07 -11.39
N ARG A 54 -12.76 14.39 -11.38
CA ARG A 54 -13.56 14.53 -12.60
C ARG A 54 -14.27 15.86 -12.59
N TRP A 55 -14.20 16.59 -13.70
CA TRP A 55 -14.89 17.85 -13.91
C TRP A 55 -15.61 17.82 -15.26
N PRO A 56 -16.80 17.18 -15.33
CA PRO A 56 -17.48 16.97 -16.60
C PRO A 56 -17.77 18.27 -17.34
N GLY A 57 -17.45 18.32 -18.63
CA GLY A 57 -17.72 19.47 -19.49
C GLY A 57 -16.60 20.51 -19.58
N ALA A 58 -15.50 20.34 -18.84
CA ALA A 58 -14.32 21.21 -18.94
C ALA A 58 -13.36 20.78 -20.06
N THR A 59 -12.70 21.77 -20.67
CA THR A 59 -11.59 21.52 -21.61
C THR A 59 -10.35 20.98 -20.89
N VAL A 60 -9.39 20.43 -21.64
CA VAL A 60 -8.11 19.97 -21.07
C VAL A 60 -7.37 21.12 -20.38
N ASP A 61 -7.29 22.28 -21.04
CA ASP A 61 -6.56 23.44 -20.52
C ASP A 61 -7.17 23.99 -19.23
N GLU A 62 -8.50 24.01 -19.14
CA GLU A 62 -9.20 24.41 -17.93
C GLU A 62 -8.98 23.40 -16.81
N THR A 63 -9.10 22.11 -17.11
CA THR A 63 -8.89 21.02 -16.13
C THR A 63 -7.47 21.05 -15.59
N LEU A 64 -6.47 21.24 -16.47
CA LEU A 64 -5.07 21.36 -16.10
C LEU A 64 -4.86 22.55 -15.15
N LYS A 65 -5.23 23.76 -15.59
CA LYS A 65 -4.95 25.00 -14.85
C LYS A 65 -5.76 25.13 -13.55
N GLN A 66 -7.01 24.66 -13.54
CA GLN A 66 -7.90 24.85 -12.40
C GLN A 66 -7.93 23.67 -11.42
N VAL A 67 -7.52 22.48 -11.84
CA VAL A 67 -7.57 21.29 -10.99
C VAL A 67 -6.17 20.70 -10.81
N THR A 68 -5.56 20.21 -11.88
CA THR A 68 -4.26 19.50 -11.81
C THR A 68 -3.18 20.38 -11.19
N ASP A 69 -2.93 21.58 -11.74
CA ASP A 69 -1.88 22.49 -11.28
C ASP A 69 -2.07 22.89 -9.81
N ARG A 70 -3.32 23.04 -9.36
CA ARG A 70 -3.61 23.42 -7.97
C ARG A 70 -3.31 22.28 -7.00
N ILE A 71 -3.68 21.05 -7.38
CA ILE A 71 -3.38 19.86 -6.59
C ILE A 71 -1.87 19.68 -6.51
N GLU A 72 -1.16 19.74 -7.64
CA GLU A 72 0.30 19.59 -7.68
C GLU A 72 1.00 20.61 -6.78
N LYS A 73 0.72 21.91 -6.96
CA LYS A 73 1.34 22.97 -6.15
C LYS A 73 1.06 22.81 -4.66
N LYS A 74 -0.14 22.34 -4.29
CA LYS A 74 -0.47 22.13 -2.88
C LYS A 74 0.26 20.92 -2.29
N LEU A 75 0.50 19.90 -3.10
CA LEU A 75 1.24 18.71 -2.69
C LEU A 75 2.75 18.94 -2.61
N GLU A 76 3.30 19.88 -3.38
CA GLU A 76 4.70 20.31 -3.28
C GLU A 76 5.09 20.80 -1.88
N GLU A 77 4.11 21.27 -1.08
CA GLU A 77 4.31 21.63 0.33
C GLU A 77 4.48 20.42 1.28
N LEU A 78 4.48 19.19 0.78
CA LEU A 78 4.62 17.98 1.58
C LEU A 78 6.11 17.62 1.75
N ASP A 79 6.61 17.67 2.98
CA ASP A 79 8.03 17.42 3.28
C ASP A 79 8.55 16.05 2.83
N SER A 80 7.68 15.04 2.81
CA SER A 80 8.00 13.66 2.41
C SER A 80 7.83 13.39 0.91
N LEU A 81 7.41 14.39 0.13
CA LEU A 81 7.26 14.29 -1.31
C LEU A 81 8.63 14.10 -1.98
N ASP A 82 8.68 13.17 -2.92
CA ASP A 82 9.77 13.06 -3.89
C ASP A 82 9.38 13.80 -5.17
N TYR A 83 8.33 13.32 -5.85
CA TYR A 83 7.79 13.96 -7.05
C TYR A 83 6.30 13.65 -7.25
N VAL A 84 5.68 14.45 -8.11
CA VAL A 84 4.32 14.22 -8.59
C VAL A 84 4.36 13.96 -10.10
N LYS A 85 3.54 13.02 -10.58
CA LYS A 85 3.26 12.84 -12.00
C LYS A 85 1.77 13.00 -12.22
N SER A 86 1.36 13.83 -13.18
CA SER A 86 -0.05 13.97 -13.51
C SER A 86 -0.36 13.61 -14.95
N TYR A 87 -1.63 13.31 -15.15
CA TYR A 87 -2.20 13.04 -16.46
C TYR A 87 -3.58 13.67 -16.52
N THR A 88 -3.76 14.57 -17.49
CA THR A 88 -4.99 15.36 -17.65
C THR A 88 -5.66 15.03 -18.99
N ARG A 89 -6.96 14.76 -18.94
CA ARG A 89 -7.88 14.58 -20.07
C ARG A 89 -9.01 15.61 -19.96
N PRO A 90 -9.83 15.81 -21.02
CA PRO A 90 -10.99 16.68 -20.92
C PRO A 90 -11.90 16.24 -19.77
N GLY A 91 -12.03 17.08 -18.74
CA GLY A 91 -12.84 16.81 -17.56
C GLY A 91 -12.36 15.67 -16.66
N GLU A 92 -11.11 15.23 -16.76
CA GLU A 92 -10.52 14.21 -15.87
C GLU A 92 -9.06 14.56 -15.55
N SER A 93 -8.68 14.47 -14.28
CA SER A 93 -7.30 14.65 -13.83
C SER A 93 -6.91 13.54 -12.87
N THR A 94 -5.78 12.90 -13.17
CA THR A 94 -5.17 11.85 -12.36
C THR A 94 -3.78 12.33 -11.93
N VAL A 95 -3.53 12.32 -10.63
CA VAL A 95 -2.27 12.77 -10.02
C VAL A 95 -1.68 11.62 -9.20
N PHE A 96 -0.46 11.23 -9.53
CA PHE A 96 0.33 10.22 -8.84
C PHE A 96 1.32 10.90 -7.91
N VAL A 97 1.21 10.61 -6.61
CA VAL A 97 2.05 11.19 -5.55
C VAL A 97 3.08 10.14 -5.15
N TYR A 98 4.37 10.44 -5.32
CA TYR A 98 5.47 9.57 -4.93
C TYR A 98 6.18 10.14 -3.70
N LEU A 99 6.29 9.35 -2.64
CA LEU A 99 7.08 9.70 -1.46
C LEU A 99 8.54 9.28 -1.64
N ARG A 100 9.43 9.92 -0.88
CA ARG A 100 10.86 9.59 -0.89
C ARG A 100 11.12 8.15 -0.45
N ASP A 101 12.15 7.56 -1.04
CA ASP A 101 12.61 6.22 -0.65
C ASP A 101 13.06 6.13 0.81
N THR A 102 13.48 7.25 1.41
CA THR A 102 13.86 7.34 2.82
C THR A 102 12.67 7.41 3.79
N THR A 103 11.44 7.54 3.28
CA THR A 103 10.23 7.57 4.13
C THR A 103 9.99 6.21 4.78
N SER A 104 9.83 6.22 6.11
CA SER A 104 9.53 5.03 6.91
C SER A 104 8.13 4.50 6.64
N ALA A 105 8.00 3.18 6.46
CA ALA A 105 6.72 2.52 6.23
C ALA A 105 5.67 2.82 7.32
N LYS A 106 6.10 2.97 8.59
CA LYS A 106 5.21 3.28 9.71
C LYS A 106 4.59 4.68 9.63
N ALA A 107 5.23 5.61 8.94
CA ALA A 107 4.76 6.99 8.81
C ALA A 107 3.80 7.19 7.61
N ILE A 108 3.73 6.22 6.69
CA ILE A 108 2.96 6.33 5.45
C ILE A 108 1.47 6.63 5.70
N PRO A 109 0.76 5.94 6.62
CA PRO A 109 -0.66 6.23 6.87
C PRO A 109 -0.92 7.68 7.31
N GLU A 110 -0.03 8.24 8.12
CA GLU A 110 -0.11 9.64 8.56
C GLU A 110 0.17 10.60 7.40
N ILE A 111 1.18 10.30 6.57
CA ILE A 111 1.48 11.10 5.38
C ILE A 111 0.28 11.12 4.42
N TRP A 112 -0.37 9.99 4.21
CA TRP A 112 -1.60 9.87 3.42
C TRP A 112 -2.76 10.65 4.01
N TYR A 113 -2.89 10.68 5.33
CA TYR A 113 -3.82 11.60 5.99
C TYR A 113 -3.47 13.08 5.73
N GLN A 114 -2.20 13.47 5.79
CA GLN A 114 -1.75 14.83 5.49
C GLN A 114 -2.00 15.21 4.02
N VAL A 115 -1.79 14.29 3.08
CA VAL A 115 -2.12 14.49 1.66
C VAL A 115 -3.61 14.79 1.50
N ARG A 116 -4.49 13.97 2.08
CA ARG A 116 -5.95 14.18 2.07
C ARG A 116 -6.31 15.54 2.66
N LYS A 117 -5.74 15.89 3.82
CA LYS A 117 -5.98 17.16 4.49
C LYS A 117 -5.55 18.36 3.64
N LYS A 118 -4.32 18.35 3.11
CA LYS A 118 -3.81 19.43 2.27
C LYS A 118 -4.67 19.68 1.03
N VAL A 119 -5.16 18.61 0.40
CA VAL A 119 -6.05 18.70 -0.75
C VAL A 119 -7.45 19.20 -0.35
N ASP A 120 -7.96 18.80 0.82
CA ASP A 120 -9.24 19.30 1.34
C ASP A 120 -9.14 20.79 1.75
N ASP A 121 -7.99 21.27 2.23
CA ASP A 121 -7.76 22.69 2.56
C ASP A 121 -7.94 23.61 1.34
N ILE A 122 -7.61 23.14 0.14
CA ILE A 122 -7.77 23.90 -1.12
C ILE A 122 -9.12 23.63 -1.81
N ARG A 123 -10.02 22.86 -1.19
CA ARG A 123 -11.28 22.46 -1.80
C ARG A 123 -12.16 23.64 -2.24
N GLY A 124 -12.13 24.73 -1.48
CA GLY A 124 -12.84 25.97 -1.82
C GLY A 124 -12.25 26.72 -3.02
N GLN A 125 -11.07 26.36 -3.50
CA GLN A 125 -10.43 26.96 -4.68
C GLN A 125 -10.75 26.23 -5.98
N PHE A 126 -11.36 25.05 -5.89
CA PHE A 126 -11.77 24.28 -7.06
C PHE A 126 -13.03 24.85 -7.72
N PRO A 127 -13.19 24.64 -9.04
CA PRO A 127 -14.41 25.03 -9.74
C PRO A 127 -15.64 24.26 -9.24
N GLN A 128 -16.82 24.86 -9.41
CA GLN A 128 -18.09 24.20 -9.11
C GLN A 128 -18.32 23.00 -10.02
N GLY A 129 -18.95 21.95 -9.49
CA GLY A 129 -19.24 20.72 -10.24
C GLY A 129 -18.07 19.73 -10.31
N LEU A 130 -16.96 19.99 -9.60
CA LEU A 130 -15.90 19.00 -9.41
C LEU A 130 -16.42 17.78 -8.64
N GLN A 131 -16.17 16.59 -9.17
CA GLN A 131 -16.39 15.30 -8.52
C GLN A 131 -15.06 14.74 -8.02
N GLY A 132 -14.98 14.44 -6.72
CA GLY A 132 -13.74 14.08 -6.04
C GLY A 132 -13.17 15.25 -5.22
N PRO A 133 -11.89 15.20 -4.83
CA PRO A 133 -10.89 14.20 -5.17
C PRO A 133 -11.08 12.85 -4.47
N SER A 134 -10.94 11.74 -5.20
CA SER A 134 -10.86 10.39 -4.62
C SER A 134 -9.40 9.96 -4.48
N PHE A 135 -9.07 9.33 -3.36
CA PHE A 135 -7.72 8.91 -3.02
C PHE A 135 -7.64 7.39 -3.03
N ASN A 136 -6.61 6.83 -3.65
CA ASN A 136 -6.28 5.42 -3.65
C ASN A 136 -4.85 5.23 -3.16
N ASP A 137 -4.71 4.71 -1.94
CA ASP A 137 -3.46 4.31 -1.28
C ASP A 137 -3.17 2.80 -1.41
N GLU A 138 -4.07 2.01 -2.02
CA GLU A 138 -3.98 0.55 -2.23
C GLU A 138 -3.55 0.18 -3.66
N PHE A 139 -3.09 1.15 -4.46
CA PHE A 139 -2.84 0.93 -5.90
C PHE A 139 -1.82 -0.18 -6.20
N GLY A 140 -0.86 -0.41 -5.31
CA GLY A 140 0.17 -1.44 -5.51
C GLY A 140 -0.11 -2.77 -4.81
N ASP A 141 -1.33 -2.99 -4.32
CA ASP A 141 -1.69 -4.28 -3.72
C ASP A 141 -1.68 -5.40 -4.77
N VAL A 142 -1.20 -6.58 -4.37
CA VAL A 142 -0.99 -7.72 -5.25
C VAL A 142 -2.29 -8.51 -5.42
N TYR A 143 -2.72 -8.72 -6.66
CA TYR A 143 -3.87 -9.56 -6.99
C TYR A 143 -3.41 -11.00 -7.23
N GLY A 144 -3.71 -11.90 -6.29
CA GLY A 144 -3.24 -13.30 -6.36
C GLY A 144 -3.92 -14.17 -7.43
N SER A 145 -5.19 -13.93 -7.76
CA SER A 145 -5.90 -14.67 -8.81
C SER A 145 -6.97 -13.80 -9.46
N ILE A 146 -7.04 -13.85 -10.79
CA ILE A 146 -8.05 -13.13 -11.59
C ILE A 146 -8.94 -14.17 -12.26
N TYR A 147 -10.25 -14.01 -12.09
CA TYR A 147 -11.26 -14.89 -12.67
C TYR A 147 -12.04 -14.15 -13.76
N ALA A 148 -12.14 -14.76 -14.94
CA ALA A 148 -12.98 -14.26 -16.02
C ALA A 148 -14.24 -15.12 -16.13
N PHE A 149 -15.41 -14.49 -16.08
CA PHE A 149 -16.69 -15.15 -16.23
C PHE A 149 -17.18 -14.97 -17.66
N THR A 150 -17.48 -16.08 -18.33
CA THR A 150 -18.11 -16.11 -19.66
C THR A 150 -19.39 -16.92 -19.58
N ALA A 151 -20.40 -16.52 -20.35
CA ALA A 151 -21.69 -17.21 -20.39
C ALA A 151 -22.34 -17.04 -21.76
N ASP A 152 -22.78 -18.15 -22.34
CA ASP A 152 -23.64 -18.15 -23.52
C ASP A 152 -25.11 -18.12 -23.08
N GLY A 153 -25.91 -17.26 -23.72
CA GLY A 153 -27.35 -17.14 -23.45
C GLY A 153 -27.76 -16.19 -22.33
N PHE A 154 -26.81 -15.59 -21.60
CA PHE A 154 -27.06 -14.49 -20.67
C PHE A 154 -26.71 -13.14 -21.29
N SER A 155 -27.47 -12.11 -20.94
CA SER A 155 -27.03 -10.74 -21.25
C SER A 155 -25.85 -10.34 -20.35
N MET A 156 -25.00 -9.43 -20.85
CA MET A 156 -23.88 -8.89 -20.05
C MET A 156 -24.33 -8.27 -18.73
N ARG A 157 -25.56 -7.73 -18.68
CA ARG A 157 -26.16 -7.20 -17.44
C ARG A 157 -26.43 -8.30 -16.42
N GLN A 158 -27.09 -9.38 -16.83
CA GLN A 158 -27.37 -10.52 -15.95
C GLN A 158 -26.10 -11.19 -15.46
N LEU A 159 -25.11 -11.34 -16.35
CA LEU A 159 -23.79 -11.85 -15.98
C LEU A 159 -23.14 -10.95 -14.92
N ARG A 160 -23.17 -9.62 -15.12
CA ARG A 160 -22.64 -8.66 -14.14
C ARG A 160 -23.37 -8.75 -12.80
N ASP A 161 -24.69 -8.82 -12.80
CA ASP A 161 -25.49 -8.91 -11.57
C ASP A 161 -25.16 -10.21 -10.80
N TYR A 162 -24.91 -11.30 -11.50
CA TYR A 162 -24.47 -12.56 -10.89
C TYR A 162 -23.05 -12.45 -10.31
N VAL A 163 -22.11 -11.86 -11.04
CA VAL A 163 -20.73 -11.65 -10.56
C VAL A 163 -20.70 -10.71 -9.35
N GLU A 164 -21.53 -9.68 -9.30
CA GLU A 164 -21.65 -8.81 -8.12
C GLU A 164 -22.18 -9.57 -6.89
N LYS A 165 -23.09 -10.53 -7.08
CA LYS A 165 -23.52 -11.41 -6.00
C LYS A 165 -22.40 -12.31 -5.51
N VAL A 166 -21.66 -12.95 -6.42
CA VAL A 166 -20.47 -13.77 -6.07
C VAL A 166 -19.44 -12.92 -5.33
N ARG A 167 -19.21 -11.68 -5.77
CA ARG A 167 -18.33 -10.73 -5.10
C ARG A 167 -18.78 -10.42 -3.67
N ALA A 168 -20.09 -10.27 -3.45
CA ALA A 168 -20.65 -10.03 -2.13
C ALA A 168 -20.53 -11.24 -1.19
N ASP A 169 -20.60 -12.46 -1.73
CA ASP A 169 -20.50 -13.70 -0.94
C ASP A 169 -19.04 -14.05 -0.56
N ILE A 170 -18.05 -13.60 -1.34
CA ILE A 170 -16.61 -13.84 -1.08
C ILE A 170 -16.01 -12.80 -0.13
N ARG A 171 -16.62 -11.62 -0.03
CA ARG A 171 -16.14 -10.51 0.82
C ARG A 171 -16.56 -10.68 2.27
#